data_AF-A0A094BQV6-F1
#
_entry.id   AF-A0A094BQV6-F1
#
_cell.length_a   1.000
_cell.length_b   1.000
_cell.length_c   1.000
_cell.angle_alpha   90.00
_cell.angle_beta   90.00
_cell.angle_gamma   90.00
#
_symmetry.space_group_name_H-M   'P 1'
#
loop_
_entity.id
_entity.type
_entity.pdbx_description
1 polymer ?
#
loop_
_entity_poly.entity_id
_entity_poly.type
_entity_poly.pdbx_seq_one_letter_code
_entity_poly.pdbx_strand_id
1 'polypeptide(L)'
;MPELEDITYSRDECVAAVRGYYDFLSQMYHEGSDVLSPPNGGWPAITQDNLRGLGKTDEVISLLRSLPYIRAPETSVLKLQSAPLCEFADWQQDSHNVSIGASNCEVLKHCSESAMLLEDIPPHVFSLTSGSYDNPVILLDTELGVVYWPECPGKIRCYPTRELVSDDPYDCAAENEAEWRADAAWAIPDFFGFSRTSAGSYTSSP
;
A
#
# COMPACT_ATOMS: atom_id res chain seq x y z
N MET A 1 10.29 -14.01 14.55
CA MET A 1 8.99 -13.36 14.35
C MET A 1 9.02 -12.10 15.19
N PRO A 2 8.99 -10.90 14.61
CA PRO A 2 8.90 -9.66 15.39
C PRO A 2 7.54 -9.58 16.10
N GLU A 3 7.54 -9.21 17.38
CA GLU A 3 6.30 -8.87 18.10
C GLU A 3 5.85 -7.46 17.69
N LEU A 4 4.54 -7.22 17.63
CA LEU A 4 3.99 -5.91 17.25
C LEU A 4 4.53 -4.77 18.11
N GLU A 5 4.73 -5.02 19.41
CA GLU A 5 5.25 -4.04 20.36
C GLU A 5 6.69 -3.58 20.08
N ASP A 6 7.47 -4.37 19.33
CA ASP A 6 8.84 -4.04 18.94
C ASP A 6 8.89 -3.19 17.66
N ILE A 7 7.76 -3.00 16.97
CA ILE A 7 7.66 -2.25 15.71
C ILE A 7 7.33 -0.80 16.02
N THR A 8 8.00 0.12 15.33
CA THR A 8 7.72 1.56 15.43
C THR A 8 7.65 2.14 14.04
N TYR A 9 6.57 2.88 13.76
CA TYR A 9 6.44 3.61 12.51
C TYR A 9 7.52 4.70 12.36
N SER A 10 8.12 4.74 11.18
CA SER A 10 8.98 5.83 10.72
C SER A 10 8.60 6.21 9.29
N ARG A 11 8.18 7.47 9.10
CA ARG A 11 7.83 7.99 7.77
C ARG A 11 9.02 7.90 6.81
N ASP A 12 10.21 8.25 7.27
CA ASP A 12 11.42 8.26 6.44
C ASP A 12 11.80 6.84 5.99
N GLU A 13 11.69 5.85 6.89
CA GLU A 13 11.93 4.44 6.55
C GLU A 13 10.86 3.91 5.60
N CYS A 14 9.59 4.28 5.80
CA CYS A 14 8.51 3.94 4.89
C CYS A 14 8.77 4.49 3.48
N VAL A 15 9.11 5.78 3.36
CA VAL A 15 9.43 6.41 2.07
C VAL A 15 10.65 5.73 1.43
N ALA A 16 11.68 5.42 2.21
CA ALA A 16 12.87 4.73 1.71
C ALA A 16 12.56 3.30 1.23
N ALA A 17 11.72 2.56 1.95
CA ALA A 17 11.29 1.20 1.59
C ALA A 17 10.51 1.18 0.28
N VAL A 18 9.49 2.06 0.15
CA VAL A 18 8.70 2.20 -1.08
C VAL A 18 9.57 2.61 -2.26
N ARG A 19 10.42 3.64 -2.09
CA ARG A 19 11.34 4.10 -3.14
C ARG A 19 12.28 2.99 -3.58
N GLY A 20 12.94 2.33 -2.64
CA GLY A 20 13.84 1.21 -2.96
C GLY A 20 13.12 0.05 -3.63
N TYR A 21 11.82 -0.13 -3.38
CA TYR A 21 11.02 -1.13 -4.08
C TYR A 21 10.73 -0.73 -5.53
N TYR A 22 10.31 0.50 -5.77
CA TYR A 22 10.05 0.99 -7.13
C TYR A 22 11.32 1.13 -7.97
N ASP A 23 12.44 1.51 -7.35
CA ASP A 23 13.76 1.51 -7.99
C ASP A 23 14.18 0.10 -8.43
N PHE A 24 13.80 -0.93 -7.67
CA PHE A 24 14.01 -2.32 -8.05
C PHE A 24 13.09 -2.75 -9.19
N LEU A 25 11.80 -2.41 -9.12
CA LEU A 25 10.84 -2.70 -10.19
C LEU A 25 11.24 -2.04 -11.52
N SER A 26 11.74 -0.80 -11.50
CA SER A 26 12.24 -0.11 -12.69
C SER A 26 13.54 -0.67 -13.27
N GLN A 27 14.27 -1.50 -12.53
CA GLN A 27 15.41 -2.24 -13.08
C GLN A 27 14.99 -3.57 -13.72
N MET A 28 13.84 -4.11 -13.33
CA MET A 28 13.37 -5.42 -13.80
C MET A 28 12.30 -5.35 -14.89
N TYR A 29 11.27 -4.50 -14.72
CA TYR A 29 10.02 -4.56 -15.46
C TYR A 29 9.53 -3.22 -16.02
N HIS A 30 10.07 -2.08 -15.57
CA HIS A 30 9.60 -0.76 -16.00
C HIS A 30 10.70 0.02 -16.68
N GLU A 31 10.34 0.96 -17.56
CA GLU A 31 11.30 2.00 -17.91
C GLU A 31 11.43 2.94 -16.71
N GLY A 32 12.65 3.42 -16.43
CA GLY A 32 12.87 4.34 -15.30
C GLY A 32 11.99 5.60 -15.34
N SER A 33 11.43 5.94 -16.50
CA SER A 33 10.46 7.02 -16.70
C SER A 33 9.07 6.76 -16.12
N ASP A 34 8.73 5.51 -15.80
CA ASP A 34 7.42 5.13 -15.27
C ASP A 34 7.32 5.41 -13.77
N VAL A 35 8.44 5.50 -13.06
CA VAL A 35 8.50 5.85 -11.63
C VAL A 35 8.55 7.36 -11.48
N LEU A 36 7.46 7.93 -10.97
CA LEU A 36 7.33 9.34 -10.66
C LEU A 36 7.87 9.63 -9.26
N SER A 37 8.90 10.47 -9.19
CA SER A 37 9.46 10.93 -7.92
C SER A 37 8.80 12.23 -7.46
N PRO A 38 8.47 12.37 -6.17
CA PRO A 38 7.90 13.60 -5.65
C PRO A 38 8.89 14.77 -5.78
N PRO A 39 8.42 15.99 -6.09
CA PRO A 39 9.26 17.18 -6.06
C PRO A 39 9.69 17.53 -4.63
N ASN A 40 10.61 18.49 -4.48
CA ASN A 40 10.98 18.99 -3.16
C ASN A 40 9.75 19.60 -2.47
N GLY A 41 9.42 19.11 -1.26
CA GLY A 41 8.18 19.43 -0.56
C GLY A 41 6.96 18.57 -0.94
N GLY A 42 7.16 17.51 -1.72
CA GLY A 42 6.13 16.51 -2.05
C GLY A 42 5.11 16.95 -3.10
N TRP A 43 4.22 16.03 -3.48
CA TRP A 43 3.24 16.24 -4.54
C TRP A 43 2.25 17.39 -4.24
N PRO A 44 2.22 18.46 -5.05
CA PRO A 44 1.33 19.60 -4.81
C PRO A 44 -0.16 19.25 -4.92
N ALA A 45 -0.50 18.24 -5.70
CA ALA A 45 -1.87 17.79 -5.87
C ALA A 45 -2.41 17.03 -4.64
N ILE A 46 -1.54 16.44 -3.82
CA ILE A 46 -1.93 15.71 -2.60
C ILE A 46 -2.03 16.73 -1.46
N THR A 47 -3.26 17.10 -1.14
CA THR A 47 -3.55 18.06 -0.07
C THR A 47 -4.68 17.53 0.79
N GLN A 48 -4.72 18.01 2.04
CA GLN A 48 -5.80 17.67 2.95
C GLN A 48 -7.15 18.18 2.44
N ASP A 49 -7.19 19.31 1.73
CA ASP A 49 -8.43 19.83 1.14
C ASP A 49 -8.96 18.90 0.03
N ASN A 50 -8.08 18.42 -0.85
CA ASN A 50 -8.46 17.52 -1.95
C ASN A 50 -8.90 16.15 -1.42
N LEU A 51 -8.23 15.62 -0.40
CA LEU A 51 -8.44 14.26 0.11
C LEU A 51 -9.25 14.22 1.42
N ARG A 52 -9.82 15.34 1.85
CA ARG A 52 -10.56 15.44 3.11
C ARG A 52 -11.64 14.38 3.25
N GLY A 53 -12.32 14.07 2.16
CA GLY A 53 -13.42 13.10 2.15
C GLY A 53 -13.00 11.66 2.43
N LEU A 54 -11.70 11.34 2.38
CA LEU A 54 -11.19 10.03 2.80
C LEU A 54 -11.22 9.86 4.32
N GLY A 55 -11.26 10.97 5.08
CA GLY A 55 -11.25 10.95 6.54
C GLY A 55 -9.95 10.45 7.16
N LYS A 56 -8.82 10.60 6.46
CA LYS A 56 -7.50 10.17 6.92
C LYS A 56 -6.79 11.23 7.76
N THR A 57 -5.83 10.80 8.57
CA THR A 57 -5.00 11.69 9.39
C THR A 57 -4.04 12.53 8.55
N ASP A 58 -3.56 13.64 9.12
CA ASP A 58 -2.54 14.50 8.51
C ASP A 58 -1.25 13.72 8.22
N GLU A 59 -0.94 12.72 9.06
CA GLU A 59 0.19 11.81 8.88
C GLU A 59 0.08 11.02 7.57
N VAL A 60 -1.06 10.37 7.34
CA VAL A 60 -1.33 9.64 6.09
C VAL A 60 -1.22 10.55 4.88
N ILE A 61 -1.87 11.73 4.92
CA ILE A 61 -1.81 12.68 3.80
C ILE A 61 -0.37 13.16 3.54
N SER A 62 0.40 13.40 4.61
CA SER A 62 1.80 13.79 4.52
C SER A 62 2.67 12.68 3.94
N LEU A 63 2.47 11.43 4.36
CA LEU A 63 3.17 10.28 3.81
C LEU A 63 2.87 10.11 2.32
N LEU A 64 1.60 10.07 1.93
CA LEU A 64 1.17 9.96 0.53
C LEU A 64 1.82 11.06 -0.33
N ARG A 65 1.83 12.30 0.17
CA ARG A 65 2.48 13.42 -0.50
C ARG A 65 3.99 13.22 -0.74
N SER A 66 4.65 12.38 0.06
CA SER A 66 6.09 12.09 0.01
C SER A 66 6.47 10.78 -0.70
N LEU A 67 5.50 9.94 -1.08
CA LEU A 67 5.78 8.68 -1.77
C LEU A 67 6.05 8.88 -3.27
N PRO A 68 6.92 8.06 -3.88
CA PRO A 68 6.92 7.91 -5.34
C PRO A 68 5.70 7.12 -5.80
N TYR A 69 5.32 7.26 -7.06
CA TYR A 69 4.20 6.56 -7.70
C TYR A 69 4.64 5.96 -9.03
N ILE A 70 4.04 4.85 -9.44
CA ILE A 70 4.25 4.28 -10.77
C ILE A 70 3.10 4.74 -11.65
N ARG A 71 3.41 5.37 -12.79
CA ARG A 71 2.40 5.80 -13.74
C ARG A 71 1.68 4.59 -14.31
N ALA A 72 0.36 4.56 -14.20
CA ALA A 72 -0.45 3.56 -14.91
C ALA A 72 -0.32 3.81 -16.43
N PRO A 73 0.15 2.85 -17.24
CA PRO A 73 0.22 3.02 -18.69
C PRO A 73 -1.19 3.09 -19.30
N GLU A 74 -1.47 4.13 -20.10
CA GLU A 74 -2.77 4.34 -20.74
C GLU A 74 -3.21 3.21 -21.70
N THR A 75 -2.28 2.34 -22.11
CA THR A 75 -2.50 1.38 -23.22
C THR A 75 -2.09 -0.06 -22.92
N SER A 76 -1.63 -0.41 -21.71
CA SER A 76 -1.24 -1.80 -21.45
C SER A 76 -2.46 -2.67 -21.12
N VAL A 77 -2.72 -3.65 -21.99
CA VAL A 77 -3.62 -4.78 -21.73
C VAL A 77 -3.15 -5.68 -20.58
N LEU A 78 -1.89 -5.50 -20.17
CA LEU A 78 -1.27 -6.12 -19.01
C LEU A 78 -0.96 -5.03 -18.00
N LYS A 79 -1.91 -4.77 -17.10
CA LYS A 79 -1.73 -3.82 -16.00
C LYS A 79 -0.48 -4.20 -15.20
N LEU A 80 0.28 -3.18 -14.86
CA LEU A 80 1.64 -3.29 -14.37
C LEU A 80 1.65 -3.88 -12.95
N GLN A 81 2.11 -5.13 -12.81
CA GLN A 81 2.08 -5.84 -11.53
C GLN A 81 3.15 -5.29 -10.58
N SER A 82 2.73 -4.50 -9.60
CA SER A 82 3.60 -3.95 -8.55
C SER A 82 3.85 -4.95 -7.42
N ALA A 83 3.14 -6.08 -7.37
CA ALA A 83 3.45 -7.32 -6.64
C ALA A 83 2.69 -8.46 -7.36
N PRO A 84 2.89 -9.77 -7.08
CA PRO A 84 2.10 -10.82 -7.72
C PRO A 84 0.60 -10.51 -7.57
N LEU A 85 -0.08 -10.28 -8.70
CA LEU A 85 -1.51 -9.94 -8.77
C LEU A 85 -1.94 -8.60 -8.15
N CYS A 86 -1.03 -7.64 -7.90
CA CYS A 86 -1.38 -6.35 -7.26
C CYS A 86 -0.98 -5.13 -8.11
N GLU A 87 -1.87 -4.15 -8.21
CA GLU A 87 -1.62 -2.81 -8.78
C GLU A 87 -1.60 -1.79 -7.62
N PHE A 88 -0.47 -1.10 -7.43
CA PHE A 88 -0.37 -0.08 -6.39
C PHE A 88 -1.07 1.21 -6.82
N ALA A 89 -1.68 1.89 -5.86
CA ALA A 89 -2.42 3.12 -6.10
C ALA A 89 -1.49 4.28 -6.50
N ASP A 90 -1.87 5.02 -7.54
CA ASP A 90 -1.30 6.32 -7.85
C ASP A 90 -2.13 7.42 -7.18
N TRP A 91 -1.88 7.61 -5.87
CA TRP A 91 -2.58 8.62 -5.08
C TRP A 91 -2.31 10.05 -5.57
N GLN A 92 -1.20 10.28 -6.30
CA GLN A 92 -0.95 11.58 -6.93
C GLN A 92 -1.96 11.85 -8.04
N GLN A 93 -2.17 10.87 -8.92
CA GLN A 93 -3.16 10.97 -9.97
C GLN A 93 -4.59 11.00 -9.41
N ASP A 94 -4.88 10.17 -8.40
CA ASP A 94 -6.20 10.14 -7.75
C ASP A 94 -6.55 11.48 -7.10
N SER A 95 -5.61 12.08 -6.36
CA SER A 95 -5.82 13.39 -5.75
C SER A 95 -5.99 14.49 -6.81
N HIS A 96 -5.26 14.40 -7.93
CA HIS A 96 -5.47 15.31 -9.05
C HIS A 96 -6.87 15.16 -9.66
N ASN A 97 -7.34 13.93 -9.89
CA ASN A 97 -8.67 13.64 -10.42
C ASN A 97 -9.78 14.21 -9.53
N VAL A 98 -9.64 14.11 -8.21
CA VAL A 98 -10.57 14.74 -7.26
C VAL A 98 -10.55 16.27 -7.40
N SER A 99 -9.36 16.88 -7.49
CA SER A 99 -9.23 18.34 -7.58
C SER A 99 -9.89 18.97 -8.81
N ILE A 100 -9.99 18.21 -9.92
CA ILE A 100 -10.63 18.67 -11.16
C ILE A 100 -12.08 18.18 -11.30
N GLY A 101 -12.60 17.43 -10.31
CA GLY A 101 -13.95 16.87 -10.31
C GLY A 101 -14.15 15.66 -11.24
N ALA A 102 -13.07 15.00 -11.67
CA ALA A 102 -13.13 13.77 -12.47
C ALA A 102 -13.37 12.51 -11.61
N SER A 103 -13.11 12.60 -10.30
CA SER A 103 -13.41 11.58 -9.30
C SER A 103 -13.84 12.26 -7.99
N ASN A 104 -14.19 11.48 -6.97
CA ASN A 104 -14.47 11.97 -5.63
C ASN A 104 -13.93 11.00 -4.56
N CYS A 105 -13.81 11.48 -3.33
CA CYS A 105 -13.26 10.68 -2.23
C CYS A 105 -14.10 9.45 -1.87
N GLU A 106 -15.42 9.47 -2.09
CA GLU A 106 -16.29 8.32 -1.81
C GLU A 106 -15.94 7.15 -2.74
N VAL A 107 -15.76 7.43 -4.03
CA VAL A 107 -15.31 6.45 -5.03
C VAL A 107 -13.91 5.93 -4.68
N LEU A 108 -12.96 6.82 -4.36
CA LEU A 108 -11.61 6.40 -4.00
C LEU A 108 -11.61 5.50 -2.76
N LYS A 109 -12.35 5.88 -1.71
CA LYS A 109 -12.47 5.08 -0.49
C LYS A 109 -13.07 3.71 -0.80
N HIS A 110 -14.13 3.66 -1.61
CA HIS A 110 -14.70 2.39 -2.04
C HIS A 110 -13.70 1.53 -2.83
N CYS A 111 -12.95 2.11 -3.77
CA CYS A 111 -11.99 1.35 -4.60
C CYS A 111 -10.71 0.92 -3.87
N SER A 112 -10.37 1.55 -2.75
CA SER A 112 -9.13 1.30 -2.00
C SER A 112 -9.35 0.51 -0.71
N GLU A 113 -10.52 0.65 -0.09
CA GLU A 113 -10.81 0.08 1.23
C GLU A 113 -11.98 -0.93 1.22
N SER A 114 -12.78 -1.00 0.14
CA SER A 114 -13.93 -1.90 0.10
C SER A 114 -13.52 -3.30 -0.35
N ALA A 115 -12.98 -4.10 0.56
CA ALA A 115 -13.11 -5.55 0.46
C ALA A 115 -14.42 -6.00 1.14
N MET A 116 -14.91 -7.20 0.83
CA MET A 116 -16.18 -7.73 1.35
C MET A 116 -16.27 -7.80 2.89
N LEU A 117 -15.15 -7.64 3.59
CA LEU A 117 -15.01 -7.82 5.04
C LEU A 117 -14.43 -6.59 5.77
N LEU A 118 -14.15 -5.49 5.06
CA LEU A 118 -13.53 -4.31 5.67
C LEU A 118 -14.59 -3.29 6.05
N GLU A 119 -14.95 -3.28 7.34
CA GLU A 119 -15.80 -2.24 7.92
C GLU A 119 -14.95 -1.32 8.82
N ASP A 120 -15.16 -0.01 8.66
CA ASP A 120 -14.56 1.04 9.50
C ASP A 120 -13.03 1.05 9.58
N ILE A 121 -12.35 1.18 8.43
CA ILE A 121 -10.88 1.38 8.39
C ILE A 121 -10.46 2.65 9.18
N PRO A 122 -9.56 2.52 10.18
CA PRO A 122 -9.12 3.65 10.98
C PRO A 122 -8.48 4.78 10.15
N PRO A 123 -8.58 6.05 10.57
CA PRO A 123 -8.01 7.20 9.86
C PRO A 123 -6.50 7.14 9.60
N HIS A 124 -5.73 6.41 10.42
CA HIS A 124 -4.28 6.24 10.30
C HIS A 124 -3.88 5.09 9.36
N VAL A 125 -4.86 4.34 8.83
CA VAL A 125 -4.66 3.24 7.89
C VAL A 125 -5.09 3.66 6.49
N PHE A 126 -4.30 3.36 5.46
CA PHE A 126 -4.67 3.60 4.06
C PHE A 126 -4.23 2.44 3.17
N SER A 127 -4.85 2.30 2.00
CA SER A 127 -4.48 1.23 1.07
C SER A 127 -3.29 1.61 0.19
N LEU A 128 -2.37 0.66 0.01
CA LEU A 128 -1.30 0.70 -0.98
C LEU A 128 -1.81 0.38 -2.39
N THR A 129 -2.99 -0.23 -2.50
CA THR A 129 -3.61 -0.64 -3.77
C THR A 129 -4.88 0.16 -4.05
N SER A 130 -5.18 0.34 -5.33
CA SER A 130 -6.44 0.94 -5.80
C SER A 130 -6.93 0.12 -6.98
N GLY A 131 -8.13 -0.45 -6.85
CA GLY A 131 -8.70 -1.30 -7.86
C GLY A 131 -9.82 -2.14 -7.26
N SER A 132 -11.02 -2.02 -7.83
CA SER A 132 -12.16 -2.88 -7.48
C SER A 132 -11.81 -4.37 -7.54
N TYR A 133 -12.64 -5.24 -6.94
CA TYR A 133 -12.77 -6.72 -7.00
C TYR A 133 -11.60 -7.63 -7.44
N ASP A 134 -10.85 -7.30 -8.49
CA ASP A 134 -9.73 -8.08 -9.01
C ASP A 134 -8.36 -7.67 -8.43
N ASN A 135 -8.26 -6.54 -7.71
CA ASN A 135 -7.02 -6.10 -7.04
C ASN A 135 -7.13 -6.33 -5.52
N PRO A 136 -6.20 -7.04 -4.88
CA PRO A 136 -6.25 -7.23 -3.43
C PRO A 136 -6.12 -5.91 -2.69
N VAL A 137 -6.76 -5.81 -1.54
CA VAL A 137 -6.58 -4.69 -0.61
C VAL A 137 -5.34 -4.95 0.24
N ILE A 138 -4.42 -3.99 0.28
CA ILE A 138 -3.21 -4.05 1.11
C ILE A 138 -3.15 -2.77 1.92
N LEU A 139 -3.25 -2.87 3.23
CA LEU A 139 -3.42 -1.74 4.13
C LEU A 139 -2.11 -1.42 4.84
N LEU A 140 -1.69 -0.16 4.85
CA LEU A 140 -0.56 0.34 5.62
C LEU A 140 -1.07 1.15 6.81
N ASP A 141 -0.61 0.78 8.00
CA ASP A 141 -0.90 1.42 9.26
C ASP A 141 0.25 2.34 9.68
N THR A 142 -0.03 3.65 9.76
CA THR A 142 0.95 4.68 10.12
C THR A 142 1.12 4.89 11.62
N GLU A 143 0.30 4.28 12.47
CA GLU A 143 0.52 4.27 13.93
C GLU A 143 1.40 3.08 14.32
N LEU A 144 1.14 1.90 13.74
CA LEU A 144 1.84 0.67 14.08
C LEU A 144 3.10 0.41 13.24
N GLY A 145 3.20 0.98 12.04
CA GLY A 145 4.33 0.71 11.14
C GLY A 145 4.23 -0.66 10.46
N VAL A 146 3.00 -1.13 10.25
CA VAL A 146 2.68 -2.47 9.75
C VAL A 146 1.93 -2.38 8.43
N VAL A 147 2.17 -3.34 7.54
CA VAL A 147 1.38 -3.58 6.34
C VAL A 147 0.58 -4.87 6.53
N TYR A 148 -0.74 -4.75 6.46
CA TYR A 148 -1.69 -5.85 6.48
C TYR A 148 -2.08 -6.24 5.06
N TRP A 149 -2.19 -7.55 4.83
CA TRP A 149 -2.73 -8.11 3.60
C TRP A 149 -3.94 -8.99 3.94
N PRO A 150 -5.13 -8.38 4.11
CA PRO A 150 -6.38 -9.13 4.24
C PRO A 150 -6.56 -10.10 3.08
N GLU A 151 -7.06 -11.30 3.37
CA GLU A 151 -7.24 -12.38 2.40
C GLU A 151 -5.92 -12.79 1.70
N CYS A 152 -4.78 -12.62 2.37
CA CYS A 152 -3.48 -12.98 1.82
C CYS A 152 -3.48 -14.43 1.32
N PRO A 153 -3.07 -14.70 0.06
CA PRO A 153 -3.05 -16.04 -0.50
C PRO A 153 -2.33 -17.04 0.41
N GLY A 154 -2.94 -18.19 0.68
CA GLY A 154 -2.42 -19.17 1.64
C GLY A 154 -0.99 -19.64 1.36
N LYS A 155 -0.54 -19.63 0.09
CA LYS A 155 0.86 -19.94 -0.26
C LYS A 155 1.85 -18.90 0.28
N ILE A 156 1.50 -17.62 0.23
CA ILE A 156 2.31 -16.53 0.78
C ILE A 156 2.28 -16.60 2.31
N ARG A 157 1.09 -16.79 2.88
CA ARG A 157 0.89 -16.84 4.34
C ARG A 157 1.61 -18.04 5.00
N CYS A 158 1.55 -19.22 4.39
CA CYS A 158 2.14 -20.45 4.97
C CYS A 158 3.65 -20.59 4.72
N TYR A 159 4.19 -19.90 3.72
CA TYR A 159 5.61 -19.97 3.35
C TYR A 159 6.18 -18.57 3.08
N PRO A 160 6.15 -17.66 4.07
CA PRO A 160 6.59 -16.30 3.84
C PRO A 160 8.12 -16.25 3.76
N THR A 161 8.66 -15.47 2.83
CA THR A 161 10.13 -15.29 2.69
C THR A 161 10.69 -14.28 3.70
N ARG A 162 9.81 -13.60 4.44
CA ARG A 162 10.09 -12.67 5.54
C ARG A 162 9.20 -13.03 6.73
N GLU A 163 9.67 -12.73 7.93
CA GLU A 163 8.90 -13.02 9.14
C GLU A 163 7.62 -12.18 9.20
N LEU A 164 6.49 -12.82 9.53
CA LEU A 164 5.23 -12.13 9.80
C LEU A 164 5.32 -11.42 11.16
N VAL A 165 4.49 -10.41 11.38
CA VAL A 165 4.31 -9.83 12.71
C VAL A 165 3.54 -10.81 13.59
N SER A 166 4.03 -11.01 14.81
CA SER A 166 3.35 -11.71 15.88
C SER A 166 2.45 -10.73 16.62
N ASP A 167 1.15 -10.98 16.57
CA ASP A 167 0.13 -10.25 17.33
C ASP A 167 -1.13 -11.10 17.45
N ASP A 168 -1.94 -10.88 18.50
CA ASP A 168 -3.33 -11.32 18.57
C ASP A 168 -4.24 -10.10 18.48
N PRO A 169 -4.78 -9.77 17.29
CA PRO A 169 -5.60 -8.57 17.11
C PRO A 169 -6.86 -8.54 17.97
N TYR A 170 -7.34 -9.70 18.44
CA TYR A 170 -8.52 -9.77 19.31
C TYR A 170 -8.23 -9.32 20.75
N ASP A 171 -6.95 -9.22 21.14
CA ASP A 171 -6.55 -8.69 22.44
C ASP A 171 -6.51 -7.16 22.47
N CYS A 172 -6.36 -6.50 21.31
CA CYS A 172 -6.05 -5.07 21.23
C CYS A 172 -6.96 -4.24 20.31
N ALA A 173 -7.71 -4.85 19.40
CA ALA A 173 -8.57 -4.16 18.43
C ALA A 173 -10.06 -4.42 18.66
N ALA A 174 -10.92 -3.58 18.08
CA ALA A 174 -12.34 -3.86 17.99
C ALA A 174 -12.59 -5.10 17.11
N GLU A 175 -13.67 -5.84 17.32
CA GLU A 175 -13.94 -7.12 16.64
C GLU A 175 -13.93 -6.97 15.10
N ASN A 176 -14.52 -5.89 14.57
CA ASN A 176 -14.53 -5.57 13.15
C ASN A 176 -13.13 -5.22 12.59
N GLU A 177 -12.22 -4.72 13.42
CA GLU A 177 -10.83 -4.46 13.03
C GLU A 177 -9.96 -5.72 13.17
N ALA A 178 -10.21 -6.53 14.19
CA ALA A 178 -9.46 -7.74 14.49
C ALA A 178 -9.54 -8.76 13.34
N GLU A 179 -10.70 -8.89 12.68
CA GLU A 179 -10.91 -9.82 11.57
C GLU A 179 -9.89 -9.63 10.43
N TRP A 180 -9.71 -8.39 9.96
CA TRP A 180 -8.78 -8.13 8.86
C TRP A 180 -7.33 -7.93 9.32
N ARG A 181 -7.09 -7.60 10.59
CA ARG A 181 -5.75 -7.56 11.18
C ARG A 181 -5.17 -8.96 11.44
N ALA A 182 -6.00 -9.99 11.61
CA ALA A 182 -5.60 -11.36 11.95
C ALA A 182 -4.98 -12.16 10.79
N ASP A 183 -4.99 -11.61 9.58
CA ASP A 183 -4.38 -12.22 8.41
C ASP A 183 -2.85 -11.99 8.37
N ALA A 184 -2.24 -11.89 7.19
CA ALA A 184 -0.80 -11.70 7.08
C ALA A 184 -0.43 -10.23 7.33
N ALA A 185 0.50 -10.01 8.25
CA ALA A 185 1.04 -8.70 8.59
C ALA A 185 2.57 -8.71 8.56
N TRP A 186 3.18 -7.62 8.11
CA TRP A 186 4.63 -7.41 8.10
C TRP A 186 4.97 -6.01 8.59
N ALA A 187 6.13 -5.84 9.23
CA ALA A 187 6.72 -4.51 9.34
C ALA A 187 6.91 -3.93 7.94
N ILE A 188 6.69 -2.62 7.76
CA ILE A 188 6.81 -1.94 6.46
C ILE A 188 8.07 -2.33 5.67
N PRO A 189 9.31 -2.26 6.23
CA PRO A 189 10.51 -2.62 5.46
C PRO A 189 10.54 -4.09 5.03
N ASP A 190 10.00 -5.00 5.86
CA ASP A 190 9.94 -6.42 5.54
C ASP A 190 8.90 -6.73 4.46
N PHE A 191 7.76 -6.04 4.45
CA PHE A 191 6.77 -6.17 3.37
C PHE A 191 7.39 -5.83 2.00
N PHE A 192 8.08 -4.70 1.89
CA PHE A 192 8.73 -4.29 0.65
C PHE A 192 9.95 -5.15 0.31
N GLY A 193 10.65 -5.68 1.32
CA GLY A 193 11.71 -6.68 1.16
C GLY A 193 11.20 -8.02 0.62
N PHE A 194 10.08 -8.51 1.15
CA PHE A 194 9.36 -9.71 0.69
C PHE A 194 8.93 -9.54 -0.76
N SER A 195 8.30 -8.41 -1.09
CA SER A 195 7.80 -8.12 -2.44
C SER A 195 8.92 -8.08 -3.48
N ARG A 196 10.12 -7.62 -3.09
CA ARG A 196 11.33 -7.67 -3.92
C ARG A 196 11.79 -9.10 -4.21
N THR A 197 11.90 -9.95 -3.18
CA THR A 197 12.33 -11.35 -3.33
C THR A 197 11.36 -12.15 -4.19
N SER A 198 10.06 -11.98 -3.95
CA SER A 198 9.01 -12.66 -4.70
C SER A 198 9.06 -12.29 -6.19
N ALA A 199 9.16 -11.00 -6.53
CA ALA A 199 9.31 -10.54 -7.90
C ALA A 199 10.57 -11.09 -8.60
N GLY A 200 11.73 -11.12 -7.92
CA GLY A 200 12.96 -11.72 -8.46
C GLY A 200 12.82 -13.18 -8.88
N SER A 201 12.06 -13.99 -8.12
CA SER A 201 11.91 -15.43 -8.35
C SER A 201 11.17 -15.79 -9.65
N TYR A 202 10.24 -14.95 -10.11
CA TYR A 202 9.47 -15.17 -11.34
C TYR A 202 10.31 -15.00 -12.63
N THR A 203 11.47 -14.35 -12.57
CA THR A 203 12.37 -14.18 -13.73
C THR A 203 13.43 -15.25 -13.87
N SER A 204 13.58 -16.12 -12.85
CA SER A 204 14.65 -17.13 -12.80
C SER A 204 14.21 -18.53 -13.25
N SER A 205 13.02 -18.68 -13.83
CA SER A 205 12.58 -19.95 -14.42
C SER A 205 12.92 -19.98 -15.92
N PRO A 206 13.73 -20.94 -16.39
CA PRO A 206 14.16 -21.06 -17.79
C PRO A 206 13.04 -21.49 -18.75
#